data_AF-A0A7S0H7Q0-F1
#
_entry.id   AF-A0A7S0H7Q0-F1
#
_cell.length_a   1.000
_cell.length_b   1.000
_cell.length_c   1.000
_cell.angle_alpha   90.00
_cell.angle_beta   90.00
_cell.angle_gamma   90.00
#
_symmetry.space_group_name_H-M   'P 1'
#
loop_
_entity.id
_entity.type
_entity.pdbx_description
1 polymer ?
#
loop_
_entity_poly.entity_id
_entity_poly.type
_entity_poly.pdbx_seq_one_letter_code
_entity_poly.pdbx_strand_id
1 'polypeptide(L)'
;ERRKAKTLNFSIVYGKTVQGLSKDWDVTIEEAEELLRKWYSARPEVYNWQQETIHNARRTGYCRTLMGRYRALPELRHRSKWVRAHGERAAINSPVQGGAADVVMMAMIKLHKSPVL
;
A
#
# COMPACT_ATOMS: atom_id res chain seq x y z
N GLU A 1 10.60 -12.34 -16.62
CA GLU A 1 9.65 -12.84 -15.60
C GLU A 1 9.74 -12.15 -14.23
N ARG A 2 10.88 -12.22 -13.51
CA ARG A 2 11.07 -11.61 -12.16
C ARG A 2 10.74 -10.11 -12.05
N ARG A 3 11.08 -9.30 -13.06
CA ARG A 3 10.77 -7.86 -13.08
C ARG A 3 9.27 -7.60 -13.13
N LYS A 4 8.52 -8.35 -13.93
CA LYS A 4 7.05 -8.25 -14.02
C LYS A 4 6.42 -8.64 -12.68
N ALA A 5 6.79 -9.80 -12.11
CA ALA A 5 6.29 -10.22 -10.80
C ALA A 5 6.58 -9.20 -9.67
N LYS A 6 7.79 -8.60 -9.67
CA LYS A 6 8.15 -7.52 -8.74
C LYS A 6 7.24 -6.30 -8.93
N THR A 7 7.07 -5.85 -10.17
CA THR A 7 6.17 -4.73 -10.49
C THR A 7 4.73 -5.04 -10.09
N LEU A 8 4.26 -6.28 -10.26
CA LEU A 8 2.91 -6.70 -9.87
C LEU A 8 2.71 -6.53 -8.36
N ASN A 9 3.61 -7.12 -7.57
CA ASN A 9 3.51 -7.08 -6.11
C ASN A 9 3.52 -5.64 -5.60
N PHE A 10 4.40 -4.78 -6.11
CA PHE A 10 4.41 -3.38 -5.70
C PHE A 10 3.20 -2.60 -6.23
N SER A 11 2.77 -2.85 -7.46
CA SER A 11 1.60 -2.17 -8.03
C SER A 11 0.32 -2.49 -7.27
N ILE A 12 0.16 -3.73 -6.81
CA ILE A 12 -1.05 -4.16 -6.10
C ILE A 12 -1.04 -3.73 -4.64
N VAL A 13 0.11 -3.87 -3.95
CA VAL A 13 0.27 -3.38 -2.57
C VAL A 13 -0.02 -1.88 -2.49
N TYR A 14 0.30 -1.11 -3.53
CA TYR A 14 0.10 0.34 -3.57
C TYR A 14 -1.19 0.82 -4.25
N GLY A 15 -2.14 -0.08 -4.54
CA GLY A 15 -3.46 0.28 -5.05
C GLY A 15 -3.45 0.86 -6.46
N LYS A 16 -2.57 0.37 -7.34
CA LYS A 16 -2.52 0.78 -8.75
C LYS A 16 -3.79 0.32 -9.47
N THR A 17 -4.30 1.18 -10.36
CA THR A 17 -5.49 0.86 -11.15
C THR A 17 -5.16 -0.13 -12.27
N VAL A 18 -6.16 -0.87 -12.71
CA VAL A 18 -6.08 -1.76 -13.90
C VAL A 18 -5.48 -1.03 -15.10
N GLN A 19 -5.93 0.21 -15.34
CA GLN A 19 -5.43 1.07 -16.42
C GLN A 19 -3.94 1.42 -16.30
N GLY A 20 -3.43 1.55 -15.06
CA GLY A 20 -2.02 1.75 -14.82
C GLY A 20 -1.22 0.47 -15.06
N LEU A 21 -1.80 -0.68 -14.69
CA LEU A 21 -1.17 -1.98 -14.87
C LEU A 21 -1.07 -2.34 -16.36
N SER A 22 -2.14 -2.10 -17.13
CA SER A 22 -2.18 -2.38 -18.57
C SER A 22 -1.09 -1.60 -19.32
N LYS A 23 -0.90 -0.32 -19.00
CA LYS A 23 0.14 0.54 -19.57
C LYS A 23 1.56 0.10 -19.22
N ASP A 24 1.83 -0.24 -17.96
CA ASP A 24 3.18 -0.64 -17.54
C ASP A 24 3.62 -1.96 -18.18
N TRP A 25 2.66 -2.84 -18.47
CA TRP A 25 2.92 -4.21 -18.90
C TRP A 25 2.71 -4.42 -20.39
N ASP A 26 2.21 -3.39 -21.07
CA ASP A 26 1.87 -3.40 -22.49
C ASP A 26 0.91 -4.55 -22.82
N VAL A 27 -0.18 -4.62 -22.05
CA VAL A 27 -1.26 -5.62 -22.18
C VAL A 27 -2.61 -4.94 -22.30
N THR A 28 -3.62 -5.68 -22.74
CA THR A 28 -5.00 -5.18 -22.78
C THR A 28 -5.54 -4.89 -21.37
N ILE A 29 -6.61 -4.10 -21.29
CA ILE A 29 -7.26 -3.82 -20.01
C ILE A 29 -7.84 -5.11 -19.44
N GLU A 30 -8.43 -5.94 -20.29
CA GLU A 30 -9.02 -7.23 -19.95
C GLU A 30 -7.99 -8.19 -19.35
N GLU A 31 -6.82 -8.32 -19.97
CA GLU A 31 -5.71 -9.13 -19.45
C GLU A 31 -5.21 -8.59 -18.10
N ALA A 32 -5.10 -7.27 -17.96
CA ALA A 32 -4.71 -6.64 -16.70
C ALA A 32 -5.75 -6.90 -15.58
N GLU A 33 -7.04 -6.87 -15.88
CA GLU A 33 -8.10 -7.22 -14.93
C GLU A 33 -8.03 -8.68 -14.51
N GLU A 34 -7.83 -9.59 -15.46
CA GLU A 34 -7.73 -11.01 -15.17
C GLU A 34 -6.51 -11.33 -14.30
N LEU A 35 -5.36 -10.72 -14.62
CA LEU A 35 -4.14 -10.83 -13.81
C LEU A 35 -4.36 -10.33 -12.39
N LEU A 36 -4.99 -9.16 -12.23
CA LEU A 36 -5.29 -8.58 -10.93
C LEU A 36 -6.23 -9.49 -10.12
N ARG A 37 -7.27 -10.02 -10.77
CA ARG A 37 -8.22 -10.95 -10.16
C ARG A 37 -7.52 -12.22 -9.68
N LYS A 38 -6.74 -12.87 -10.54
CA LYS A 38 -5.96 -14.06 -10.19
C LYS A 38 -5.02 -13.81 -9.01
N TRP A 39 -4.36 -12.65 -8.98
CA TRP A 39 -3.48 -12.29 -7.87
C TRP A 39 -4.23 -12.14 -6.54
N TYR A 40 -5.35 -11.41 -6.52
CA TYR A 40 -6.15 -11.26 -5.30
C TYR A 40 -6.83 -12.56 -4.88
N SER A 41 -7.24 -13.42 -5.82
CA SER A 41 -7.72 -14.76 -5.49
C SER A 41 -6.65 -15.64 -4.84
N ALA A 42 -5.39 -15.47 -5.21
CA ALA A 42 -4.26 -16.16 -4.57
C ALA A 42 -3.82 -15.51 -3.25
N ARG A 43 -4.21 -14.25 -3.00
CA ARG A 43 -3.82 -13.43 -1.84
C ARG A 43 -5.02 -12.68 -1.24
N PRO A 44 -6.10 -13.38 -0.83
CA PRO A 44 -7.31 -12.74 -0.31
C PRO A 44 -7.03 -11.94 0.97
N GLU A 45 -6.02 -12.34 1.75
CA GLU A 45 -5.59 -11.65 2.96
C GLU A 45 -5.17 -10.20 2.69
N VAL A 46 -4.53 -9.93 1.55
CA VAL A 46 -4.09 -8.56 1.19
C VAL A 46 -5.29 -7.69 0.88
N TYR A 47 -6.25 -8.22 0.12
CA TYR A 47 -7.48 -7.50 -0.22
C TYR A 47 -8.27 -7.16 1.04
N ASN A 48 -8.48 -8.14 1.93
CA ASN A 48 -9.21 -7.96 3.18
C ASN A 48 -8.56 -6.90 4.05
N TRP A 49 -7.23 -6.97 4.22
CA TRP A 49 -6.48 -5.97 4.97
C TRP A 49 -6.59 -4.57 4.36
N GLN A 50 -6.54 -4.43 3.04
CA GLN A 50 -6.71 -3.13 2.37
C GLN A 50 -8.10 -2.54 2.62
N GLN A 51 -9.16 -3.35 2.51
CA GLN A 51 -10.53 -2.91 2.76
C GLN A 51 -10.72 -2.48 4.21
N GLU A 52 -10.23 -3.28 5.17
CA GLU A 52 -10.30 -2.97 6.58
C GLU A 52 -9.52 -1.69 6.92
N THR A 53 -8.32 -1.54 6.36
CA THR A 53 -7.47 -0.36 6.55
C THR A 53 -8.16 0.89 6.03
N ILE A 54 -8.75 0.84 4.82
CA ILE A 54 -9.54 1.96 4.26
C ILE A 54 -10.74 2.26 5.14
N HIS A 55 -11.48 1.23 5.57
CA HIS A 55 -12.66 1.40 6.43
C HIS A 55 -12.30 2.11 7.74
N ASN A 56 -11.26 1.63 8.42
CA ASN A 56 -10.76 2.22 9.66
C ASN A 56 -10.25 3.65 9.44
N ALA A 57 -9.53 3.90 8.34
CA ALA A 57 -9.04 5.23 8.03
C ALA A 57 -10.18 6.22 7.72
N ARG A 58 -11.23 5.79 7.00
CA ARG A 58 -12.41 6.62 6.74
C ARG A 58 -13.16 6.95 8.04
N ARG A 59 -13.26 5.99 8.96
CA ARG A 59 -13.91 6.17 10.27
C ARG A 59 -13.12 7.11 11.19
N THR A 60 -11.80 6.93 11.25
CA THR A 60 -10.95 7.62 12.22
C THR A 60 -10.32 8.91 11.68
N GLY A 61 -10.17 9.03 10.36
CA GLY A 61 -9.48 10.14 9.69
C GLY A 61 -7.96 10.01 9.68
N TYR A 62 -7.40 8.84 10.01
CA TYR A 62 -5.95 8.64 10.09
C TYR A 62 -5.54 7.18 9.85
N CYS A 63 -4.23 6.97 9.71
CA CYS A 63 -3.62 5.64 9.72
C CYS A 63 -2.39 5.61 10.64
N ARG A 64 -1.89 4.40 10.95
CA ARG A 64 -0.70 4.20 11.79
C ARG A 64 0.23 3.16 11.19
N THR A 65 1.52 3.32 11.41
CA THR A 65 2.52 2.29 11.09
C THR A 65 2.50 1.15 12.11
N LEU A 66 3.23 0.06 11.82
CA LEU A 66 3.37 -1.07 12.74
C LEU A 66 3.90 -0.65 14.12
N MET A 67 4.81 0.34 14.17
CA MET A 67 5.37 0.86 15.42
C MET A 67 4.56 2.02 16.01
N GLY A 68 3.34 2.26 15.50
CA GLY A 68 2.38 3.21 16.07
C GLY A 68 2.52 4.65 15.59
N ARG A 69 3.42 4.96 14.65
CA ARG A 69 3.58 6.32 14.11
C ARG A 69 2.33 6.74 13.35
N TYR A 70 1.81 7.89 13.70
CA TYR A 70 0.53 8.40 13.21
C TYR A 70 0.66 9.24 11.93
N ARG A 71 -0.30 9.11 11.01
CA ARG A 71 -0.49 10.03 9.89
C ARG A 71 -1.97 10.41 9.76
N ALA A 72 -2.26 11.71 9.85
CA ALA A 72 -3.59 12.26 9.54
C ALA A 72 -3.87 12.17 8.04
N LEU A 73 -5.14 11.92 7.69
CA LEU A 73 -5.63 11.79 6.32
C LEU A 73 -6.86 12.68 6.11
N PRO A 74 -6.70 14.02 6.13
CA PRO A 74 -7.82 14.95 5.95
C PRO A 74 -8.56 14.76 4.62
N GLU A 75 -7.87 14.23 3.60
CA GLU A 75 -8.39 13.96 2.26
C GLU A 75 -9.60 13.02 2.27
N LEU A 76 -9.69 12.13 3.27
CA LEU A 76 -10.78 11.16 3.39
C LEU A 76 -12.14 11.81 3.67
N ARG A 77 -12.15 13.04 4.21
CA ARG A 77 -13.38 13.81 4.47
C ARG A 77 -13.75 14.77 3.35
N HIS A 78 -12.91 14.86 2.31
CA HIS A 78 -13.11 15.82 1.22
C HIS A 78 -14.32 15.43 0.35
N ARG A 79 -15.02 16.42 -0.23
CA ARG A 79 -16.21 16.19 -1.07
C ARG A 79 -15.88 15.56 -2.43
N SER A 80 -14.72 15.87 -3.00
CA SER A 80 -14.25 15.28 -4.26
C SER A 80 -13.89 13.80 -4.10
N LYS A 81 -14.49 12.95 -4.94
CA LYS A 81 -14.18 11.50 -5.02
C LYS A 81 -12.70 11.25 -5.31
N TRP A 82 -12.09 12.07 -6.16
CA TRP A 82 -10.67 11.95 -6.53
C TRP A 82 -9.73 12.18 -5.34
N VAL A 83 -10.04 13.19 -4.52
CA VAL A 83 -9.26 13.50 -3.32
C VAL A 83 -9.41 12.39 -2.28
N ARG A 84 -10.63 11.87 -2.07
CA ARG A 84 -10.83 10.71 -1.17
C ARG A 84 -10.09 9.47 -1.63
N ALA A 85 -10.13 9.15 -2.92
CA ALA A 85 -9.39 8.03 -3.49
C ALA A 85 -7.87 8.19 -3.29
N HIS A 86 -7.35 9.42 -3.34
CA HIS A 86 -5.96 9.70 -2.97
C HIS A 86 -5.70 9.42 -1.48
N GLY A 87 -6.57 9.88 -0.59
CA GLY A 87 -6.50 9.59 0.85
C GLY A 87 -6.55 8.09 1.16
N GLU A 88 -7.34 7.31 0.42
CA GLU A 88 -7.45 5.85 0.58
C GLU A 88 -6.16 5.14 0.18
N ARG A 89 -5.54 5.55 -0.94
CA ARG A 89 -4.21 5.06 -1.30
C ARG A 89 -3.17 5.44 -0.26
N ALA A 90 -3.23 6.65 0.28
CA ALA A 90 -2.34 7.07 1.37
C ALA A 90 -2.55 6.23 2.64
N ALA A 91 -3.79 5.85 2.96
CA ALA A 91 -4.11 4.98 4.09
C ALA A 91 -3.49 3.59 3.99
N ILE A 92 -3.41 3.03 2.77
CA ILE A 92 -2.75 1.74 2.50
C ILE A 92 -1.23 1.90 2.49
N ASN A 93 -0.72 2.92 1.82
CA ASN A 93 0.72 3.05 1.57
C ASN A 93 1.50 3.43 2.83
N SER A 94 0.92 4.27 3.69
CA SER A 94 1.64 4.83 4.85
C SER A 94 2.00 3.79 5.91
N PRO A 95 1.11 2.85 6.29
CA PRO A 95 1.48 1.77 7.20
C PRO A 95 2.61 0.89 6.65
N VAL A 96 2.59 0.58 5.36
CA VAL A 96 3.58 -0.29 4.71
C VAL A 96 4.94 0.40 4.61
N GLN A 97 4.99 1.56 3.94
CA GLN A 97 6.25 2.30 3.75
C GLN A 97 6.78 2.84 5.07
N GLY A 98 5.87 3.37 5.90
CA GLY A 98 6.22 3.89 7.20
C GLY A 98 6.71 2.80 8.15
N GLY A 99 6.04 1.64 8.18
CA GLY A 99 6.51 0.49 8.96
C GLY A 99 7.88 -0.02 8.51
N ALA A 100 8.13 -0.06 7.20
CA ALA A 100 9.47 -0.40 6.68
C ALA A 100 10.53 0.61 7.15
N ALA A 101 10.22 1.92 7.07
CA ALA A 101 11.11 2.96 7.58
C ALA A 101 11.36 2.83 9.09
N ASP A 102 10.33 2.49 9.87
CA ASP A 102 10.46 2.29 11.31
C ASP A 102 11.39 1.10 11.63
N VAL A 103 11.30 0.00 10.87
CA VAL A 103 12.22 -1.15 10.99
C VAL A 103 13.66 -0.76 10.66
N VAL A 104 13.88 -0.02 9.58
CA VAL A 104 15.21 0.46 9.20
C VAL A 104 15.80 1.35 10.29
N MET A 105 15.03 2.32 10.79
CA MET A 105 15.48 3.21 11.85
C MET A 105 15.81 2.46 13.15
N MET A 106 15.00 1.46 13.52
CA MET A 106 15.32 0.59 14.65
C MET A 106 16.64 -0.15 14.44
N ALA A 107 16.86 -0.71 13.26
CA ALA A 107 18.10 -1.41 12.94
C ALA A 107 19.30 -0.45 13.01
N MET A 108 19.19 0.76 12.47
CA MET A 108 20.24 1.79 12.53
C MET A 108 20.60 2.15 13.99
N ILE A 109 19.60 2.36 14.85
CA ILE A 109 19.84 2.66 16.28
C ILE A 109 20.52 1.48 16.98
N LYS A 110 20.13 0.24 16.68
CA LYS A 110 20.75 -0.96 17.25
C LYS A 110 22.21 -1.10 16.82
N LEU A 111 22.51 -0.87 15.54
CA LEU A 111 23.87 -0.88 15.02
C LEU A 111 24.72 0.20 15.69
N HIS A 112 24.22 1.43 15.77
CA HIS A 112 24.94 2.53 16.41
C HIS A 112 25.26 2.29 17.90
N LYS A 113 24.40 1.53 18.61
CA LYS A 113 24.59 1.17 20.02
C LYS A 113 25.38 -0.13 20.21
N SER A 114 25.74 -0.83 19.14
CA SER A 114 26.47 -2.09 19.22
C SER A 114 27.88 -1.81 19.74
N PRO A 115 28.35 -2.52 20.78
CA PRO A 115 29.75 -2.44 21.19
C PRO A 115 30.66 -3.34 20.34
N VAL A 116 30.09 -4.16 19.44
CA VAL A 116 30.80 -5.17 18.63
C VAL A 116 30.84 -4.82 17.14
N LEU A 117 29.95 -3.93 16.69
CA LEU A 117 29.90 -3.37 15.34
C LEU A 117 30.21 -1.88 15.42
#